data_AF-A0A9J6H811-F1
#
_entry.id   AF-A0A9J6H811-F1
#
_cell.length_a   1.000
_cell.length_b   1.000
_cell.length_c   1.000
_cell.angle_alpha   90.00
_cell.angle_beta   90.00
_cell.angle_gamma   90.00
#
_symmetry.space_group_name_H-M   'P 1'
#
loop_
_entity.id
_entity.type
_entity.pdbx_description
1 polymer ?
#
loop_
_entity_poly.entity_id
_entity_poly.type
_entity_poly.pdbx_seq_one_letter_code
_entity_poly.pdbx_strand_id
1 'polypeptide(L)'
;MPSNRDVAEESELGEGDVKSSVDELPDMLQGANVEERECAACIMANIAKDPASCESLLNASVIRTASPLLLDKNCAVRHSIAGALRVSHSRRVVPSAPARRGRPRHCLHAVSEDNVELAESMSDFKAALGILQTPSQEPGTVLLQVLSAGILINVSEAQETPLAPFVLPIVSVLGSALSLPVVENIKALAETVAELRASAKKRNVDTHLVEEKERVIERTLALVLDGLMAKQTALEILSNLCCGEDGGSKDDEYENVSDDSSDGFEGGMDTDDTSAIFPLNISCEFHEALVGQNIVSKVMDHISQLDKKLSSLLVDHTLSAAVPLRIHAVRCRALLCIGNLAQALEPDDFGSTSGLVSTWTCLAQLAFVHMDFEDLELLEASTSACRSVLQALATAAANSGTDVPPLPSVSDEELRVLTEVGLQCSEPAVRTNVTRIMATLGCLLGTHQANVLKKVGQYLLEVASKDSDIVVVTEALDATFDVFGEDTTDAVATEIDLVTKLRQLLPAFNCKRHSFRCVQSL
;
A
#
# COMPACT_ATOMS: atom_id res chain seq x y z
N MET A 1 -57.60 -22.75 21.01
CA MET A 1 -58.32 -22.19 19.84
C MET A 1 -59.59 -21.57 20.39
N PRO A 2 -59.76 -20.24 20.42
CA PRO A 2 -59.55 -19.23 19.35
C PRO A 2 -58.07 -18.76 19.23
N SER A 3 -57.65 -17.79 18.39
CA SER A 3 -58.17 -17.21 17.12
C SER A 3 -57.00 -16.49 16.39
N ASN A 4 -57.15 -16.13 15.12
CA ASN A 4 -56.24 -15.21 14.41
C ASN A 4 -56.73 -13.76 14.49
N ARG A 5 -55.90 -12.86 15.04
CA ARG A 5 -55.62 -11.50 14.51
C ARG A 5 -54.47 -10.84 15.28
N ASP A 6 -53.73 -10.00 14.54
CA ASP A 6 -52.88 -8.91 15.02
C ASP A 6 -51.57 -9.26 15.79
N VAL A 7 -50.54 -9.72 15.05
CA VAL A 7 -49.16 -9.18 15.14
C VAL A 7 -48.49 -9.34 13.76
N ALA A 8 -48.42 -8.26 12.97
CA ALA A 8 -47.61 -8.14 11.76
C ALA A 8 -47.49 -6.66 11.34
N GLU A 9 -46.76 -5.86 12.10
CA GLU A 9 -46.25 -4.55 11.68
C GLU A 9 -44.75 -4.52 11.93
N GLU A 10 -43.98 -5.06 10.97
CA GLU A 10 -42.53 -4.84 10.86
C GLU A 10 -42.20 -4.28 9.48
N SER A 11 -41.57 -3.10 9.48
CA SER A 11 -40.75 -2.51 8.40
C SER A 11 -41.30 -2.51 6.96
N GLU A 12 -42.14 -1.51 6.65
CA GLU A 12 -42.11 -0.84 5.34
C GLU A 12 -41.65 0.62 5.54
N LEU A 13 -40.35 0.84 5.69
CA LEU A 13 -39.72 2.16 5.48
C LEU A 13 -39.13 2.16 4.08
N GLY A 14 -39.78 2.88 3.17
CA GLY A 14 -39.66 2.64 1.73
C GLY A 14 -38.51 3.37 1.04
N GLU A 15 -38.08 2.78 -0.09
CA GLU A 15 -37.11 3.35 -1.04
C GLU A 15 -37.50 4.74 -1.59
N GLY A 16 -38.76 5.15 -1.43
CA GLY A 16 -39.27 6.44 -1.88
C GLY A 16 -38.76 7.66 -1.08
N ASP A 17 -38.50 7.51 0.22
CA ASP A 17 -38.20 8.63 1.14
C ASP A 17 -36.72 9.04 1.11
N VAL A 18 -35.84 8.06 0.88
CA VAL A 18 -34.41 8.29 0.64
C VAL A 18 -34.19 9.03 -0.68
N LYS A 19 -34.94 8.69 -1.72
CA LYS A 19 -34.77 9.27 -3.05
C LYS A 19 -35.14 10.75 -3.11
N SER A 20 -36.27 11.15 -2.52
CA SER A 20 -36.63 12.56 -2.37
C SER A 20 -35.60 13.33 -1.55
N SER A 21 -35.07 12.73 -0.48
CA SER A 21 -34.05 13.36 0.35
C SER A 21 -32.74 13.63 -0.40
N VAL A 22 -32.39 12.81 -1.40
CA VAL A 22 -31.16 12.97 -2.21
C VAL A 22 -31.34 13.97 -3.34
N ASP A 23 -32.52 14.05 -3.96
CA ASP A 23 -32.81 15.01 -5.03
C ASP A 23 -32.78 16.48 -4.51
N GLU A 24 -33.08 16.70 -3.22
CA GLU A 24 -33.03 18.02 -2.56
C GLU A 24 -31.62 18.42 -2.05
N LEU A 25 -30.69 17.47 -1.90
CA LEU A 25 -29.34 17.73 -1.36
C LEU A 25 -28.58 18.84 -2.11
N PRO A 26 -28.54 18.92 -3.45
CA PRO A 26 -27.78 19.96 -4.15
C PRO A 26 -28.19 21.38 -3.75
N ASP A 27 -29.50 21.65 -3.64
CA ASP A 27 -30.01 22.98 -3.29
C ASP A 27 -29.67 23.33 -1.83
N MET A 28 -29.79 22.37 -0.91
CA MET A 28 -29.41 22.57 0.50
C MET A 28 -27.90 22.75 0.69
N LEU A 29 -27.08 22.02 -0.07
CA LEU A 29 -25.62 22.13 -0.06
C LEU A 29 -25.15 23.49 -0.62
N GLN A 30 -25.93 24.13 -1.50
CA GLN A 30 -25.68 25.50 -1.97
C GLN A 30 -26.31 26.59 -1.08
N GLY A 31 -26.89 26.20 0.07
CA GLY A 31 -27.53 27.10 1.03
C GLY A 31 -26.67 28.30 1.41
N ALA A 32 -27.28 29.48 1.50
CA ALA A 32 -26.54 30.73 1.68
C ALA A 32 -25.96 30.87 3.11
N ASN A 33 -26.66 30.31 4.11
CA ASN A 33 -26.16 30.25 5.49
C ASN A 33 -25.35 28.96 5.73
N VAL A 34 -24.61 28.95 6.84
CA VAL A 34 -23.64 27.89 7.13
C VAL A 34 -24.36 26.66 7.70
N GLU A 35 -25.43 26.91 8.45
CA GLU A 35 -26.25 25.94 9.15
C GLU A 35 -27.00 25.01 8.18
N GLU A 36 -27.51 25.53 7.06
CA GLU A 36 -28.10 24.73 5.96
C GLU A 36 -27.06 23.80 5.33
N ARG A 37 -25.87 24.33 4.99
CA ARG A 37 -24.81 23.53 4.38
C ARG A 37 -24.25 22.47 5.34
N GLU A 38 -24.16 22.78 6.63
CA GLU A 38 -23.75 21.84 7.67
C GLU A 38 -24.81 20.75 7.88
N CYS A 39 -26.09 21.11 7.90
CA CYS A 39 -27.20 20.17 7.97
C CYS A 39 -27.23 19.23 6.74
N ALA A 40 -27.12 19.78 5.53
CA ALA A 40 -27.07 19.03 4.29
C ALA A 40 -25.86 18.09 4.23
N ALA A 41 -24.68 18.56 4.65
CA ALA A 41 -23.48 17.75 4.77
C ALA A 41 -23.66 16.60 5.77
N CYS A 42 -24.32 16.85 6.92
CA CYS A 42 -24.64 15.82 7.91
C CYS A 42 -25.66 14.79 7.39
N ILE A 43 -26.67 15.22 6.63
CA ILE A 43 -27.63 14.32 5.96
C ILE A 43 -26.88 13.44 4.95
N MET A 44 -26.07 14.04 4.07
CA MET A 44 -25.23 13.32 3.12
C MET A 44 -24.29 12.33 3.82
N ALA A 45 -23.68 12.71 4.94
CA ALA A 45 -22.82 11.85 5.75
C ALA A 45 -23.55 10.72 6.46
N ASN A 46 -24.86 10.85 6.71
CA ASN A 46 -25.67 9.78 7.27
C ASN A 46 -26.14 8.81 6.19
N ILE A 47 -26.54 9.30 5.01
CA ILE A 47 -26.88 8.46 3.85
C ILE A 47 -25.65 7.64 3.43
N ALA A 48 -24.46 8.25 3.42
CA ALA A 48 -23.19 7.61 3.10
C ALA A 48 -22.74 6.50 4.09
N LYS A 49 -23.42 6.34 5.24
CA LYS A 49 -23.17 5.22 6.17
C LYS A 49 -23.94 3.96 5.80
N ASP A 50 -24.97 4.06 4.96
CA ASP A 50 -25.73 2.93 4.45
C ASP A 50 -25.26 2.53 3.04
N PRO A 51 -24.63 1.35 2.88
CA PRO A 51 -24.17 0.88 1.58
C PRO A 51 -25.27 0.76 0.51
N ALA A 52 -26.52 0.52 0.90
CA ALA A 52 -27.63 0.41 -0.05
C ALA A 52 -28.03 1.78 -0.63
N SER A 53 -27.99 2.83 0.20
CA SER A 53 -28.33 4.19 -0.23
C SER A 53 -27.16 4.91 -0.93
N CYS A 54 -25.91 4.50 -0.71
CA CYS A 54 -24.72 5.13 -1.30
C CYS A 54 -24.74 5.35 -2.82
N GLU A 55 -25.32 4.45 -3.63
CA GLU A 55 -25.36 4.61 -5.09
C GLU A 55 -26.12 5.88 -5.52
N SER A 56 -27.14 6.29 -4.74
CA SER A 56 -27.90 7.52 -5.01
C SER A 56 -27.07 8.80 -4.82
N LEU A 57 -26.10 8.79 -3.89
CA LEU A 57 -25.17 9.90 -3.66
C LEU A 57 -24.12 10.05 -4.77
N LEU A 58 -23.87 9.00 -5.57
CA LEU A 58 -22.94 9.05 -6.70
C LEU A 58 -23.49 9.81 -7.91
N ASN A 59 -24.71 10.36 -7.80
CA ASN A 59 -25.27 11.26 -8.79
C ASN A 59 -24.34 12.48 -8.99
N ALA A 60 -23.95 12.73 -10.25
CA ALA A 60 -23.05 13.81 -10.63
C ALA A 60 -23.54 15.20 -10.16
N SER A 61 -24.85 15.43 -9.95
CA SER A 61 -25.34 16.70 -9.39
C SER A 61 -24.98 16.87 -7.90
N VAL A 62 -25.11 15.81 -7.10
CA VAL A 62 -24.80 15.79 -5.67
C VAL A 62 -23.29 15.91 -5.48
N ILE A 63 -22.51 15.09 -6.19
CA ILE A 63 -21.04 15.12 -6.10
C ILE A 63 -20.46 16.46 -6.58
N ARG A 64 -20.91 17.00 -7.72
CA ARG A 64 -20.46 18.31 -8.23
C ARG A 64 -20.75 19.45 -7.26
N THR A 65 -21.83 19.33 -6.49
CA THR A 65 -22.22 20.34 -5.51
C THR A 65 -21.51 20.17 -4.16
N ALA A 66 -21.30 18.93 -3.73
CA ALA A 66 -20.63 18.62 -2.48
C ALA A 66 -19.11 18.80 -2.55
N SER A 67 -18.47 18.46 -3.68
CA SER A 67 -17.01 18.51 -3.82
C SER A 67 -16.39 19.89 -3.54
N PRO A 68 -16.96 21.02 -4.01
CA PRO A 68 -16.50 22.36 -3.63
C PRO A 68 -16.62 22.66 -2.12
N LEU A 69 -17.52 22.00 -1.39
CA LEU A 69 -17.70 22.21 0.06
C LEU A 69 -16.65 21.51 0.92
N LEU A 70 -15.80 20.66 0.33
CA LEU A 70 -14.49 20.30 0.91
C LEU A 70 -13.65 21.56 1.23
N LEU A 71 -13.99 22.71 0.63
CA LEU A 71 -13.33 24.01 0.77
C LEU A 71 -14.17 25.05 1.53
N ASP A 72 -15.30 24.66 2.13
CA ASP A 72 -16.13 25.60 2.87
C ASP A 72 -15.33 26.28 4.00
N LYS A 73 -15.66 27.53 4.32
CA LYS A 73 -15.00 28.26 5.40
C LYS A 73 -15.26 27.62 6.78
N ASN A 74 -16.43 27.01 6.99
CA ASN A 74 -16.78 26.30 8.20
C ASN A 74 -16.13 24.89 8.24
N CYS A 75 -15.53 24.53 9.38
CA CYS A 75 -14.84 23.26 9.57
C CYS A 75 -15.77 22.05 9.68
N ALA A 76 -16.94 22.19 10.31
CA ALA A 76 -17.94 21.14 10.42
C ALA A 76 -18.58 20.80 9.06
N VAL A 77 -18.85 21.80 8.21
CA VAL A 77 -19.25 21.57 6.80
C VAL A 77 -18.19 20.73 6.09
N ARG A 78 -16.92 21.18 6.11
CA ARG A 78 -15.81 20.42 5.51
C ARG A 78 -15.68 19.00 6.07
N HIS A 79 -15.79 18.81 7.38
CA HIS A 79 -15.65 17.50 8.03
C HIS A 79 -16.82 16.55 7.69
N SER A 80 -18.05 17.06 7.69
CA SER A 80 -19.23 16.27 7.32
C SER A 80 -19.22 15.91 5.83
N ILE A 81 -18.84 16.84 4.94
CA ILE A 81 -18.63 16.55 3.51
C ILE A 81 -17.49 15.55 3.32
N ALA A 82 -16.35 15.72 3.99
CA ALA A 82 -15.26 14.75 3.96
C ALA A 82 -15.73 13.36 4.41
N GLY A 83 -16.48 13.28 5.52
CA GLY A 83 -17.04 12.05 6.08
C GLY A 83 -18.05 11.36 5.17
N ALA A 84 -18.92 12.12 4.51
CA ALA A 84 -19.84 11.62 3.50
C ALA A 84 -19.11 11.06 2.28
N LEU A 85 -18.04 11.74 1.86
CA LEU A 85 -17.20 11.34 0.75
C LEU A 85 -16.09 10.34 1.15
N ARG A 86 -16.11 9.81 2.39
CA ARG A 86 -15.07 8.93 2.98
C ARG A 86 -15.31 7.44 2.78
N VAL A 87 -16.51 7.02 2.34
CA VAL A 87 -17.04 5.65 2.53
C VAL A 87 -16.04 4.54 2.17
N SER A 88 -15.42 3.99 3.20
CA SER A 88 -14.21 3.20 3.02
C SER A 88 -14.53 1.73 2.72
N HIS A 89 -13.81 1.18 1.75
CA HIS A 89 -13.75 -0.25 1.49
C HIS A 89 -13.35 -1.06 2.73
N SER A 90 -14.07 -2.14 3.02
CA SER A 90 -13.64 -3.19 3.97
C SER A 90 -14.37 -4.51 3.71
N ARG A 91 -13.82 -5.32 2.79
CA ARG A 91 -13.87 -6.80 2.77
C ARG A 91 -13.01 -7.36 1.62
N ARG A 92 -11.80 -7.87 1.94
CA ARG A 92 -11.12 -8.87 1.10
C ARG A 92 -11.89 -10.19 1.24
N VAL A 93 -12.04 -10.91 0.13
CA VAL A 93 -12.04 -12.39 0.10
C VAL A 93 -11.27 -12.77 -1.18
N VAL A 94 -10.24 -13.59 -0.98
CA VAL A 94 -9.44 -14.48 -1.87
C VAL A 94 -9.50 -14.26 -3.40
N PRO A 95 -8.35 -14.19 -4.10
CA PRO A 95 -8.29 -14.14 -5.56
C PRO A 95 -8.40 -15.53 -6.21
N SER A 96 -9.19 -15.63 -7.29
CA SER A 96 -9.03 -16.66 -8.30
C SER A 96 -9.58 -16.18 -9.65
N ALA A 97 -8.77 -16.28 -10.71
CA ALA A 97 -9.01 -15.87 -12.10
C ALA A 97 -8.94 -14.34 -12.40
N PRO A 98 -8.51 -13.95 -13.62
CA PRO A 98 -8.26 -12.56 -13.99
C PRO A 98 -9.49 -11.84 -14.58
N ALA A 99 -9.35 -10.52 -14.70
CA ALA A 99 -10.22 -9.56 -15.40
C ALA A 99 -11.51 -9.05 -14.70
N ARG A 100 -11.45 -7.75 -14.33
CA ARG A 100 -12.52 -6.73 -14.38
C ARG A 100 -13.96 -7.14 -13.98
N ARG A 101 -14.39 -6.76 -12.77
CA ARG A 101 -15.51 -5.81 -12.50
C ARG A 101 -15.86 -5.69 -11.01
N GLY A 102 -16.12 -4.46 -10.56
CA GLY A 102 -17.14 -4.14 -9.55
C GLY A 102 -16.90 -4.56 -8.10
N ARG A 103 -16.25 -3.70 -7.30
CA ARG A 103 -16.71 -3.42 -5.93
C ARG A 103 -17.00 -1.92 -5.85
N PRO A 104 -18.18 -1.47 -5.39
CA PRO A 104 -18.47 -0.05 -5.26
C PRO A 104 -17.58 0.56 -4.17
N ARG A 105 -16.58 1.34 -4.59
CA ARG A 105 -15.72 2.11 -3.68
C ARG A 105 -16.43 3.43 -3.38
N HIS A 106 -17.37 3.45 -2.43
CA HIS A 106 -18.30 4.58 -2.27
C HIS A 106 -17.69 5.91 -1.71
N CYS A 107 -16.36 6.05 -1.64
CA CYS A 107 -15.70 7.32 -1.28
C CYS A 107 -15.37 8.14 -2.53
N LEU A 108 -15.47 9.48 -2.49
CA LEU A 108 -15.26 10.32 -3.68
C LEU A 108 -13.91 10.07 -4.33
N HIS A 109 -12.86 9.94 -3.52
CA HIS A 109 -11.50 9.62 -3.97
C HIS A 109 -11.46 8.38 -4.88
N ALA A 110 -12.28 7.37 -4.61
CA ALA A 110 -12.33 6.15 -5.40
C ALA A 110 -13.48 6.10 -6.42
N VAL A 111 -14.42 7.04 -6.36
CA VAL A 111 -15.41 7.29 -7.41
C VAL A 111 -14.80 8.16 -8.52
N SER A 112 -13.78 8.96 -8.22
CA SER A 112 -13.01 9.74 -9.21
C SER A 112 -11.94 8.94 -9.95
N GLU A 113 -11.60 7.75 -9.46
CA GLU A 113 -10.73 6.77 -10.14
C GLU A 113 -11.41 6.29 -11.44
N ASP A 114 -10.71 6.35 -12.57
CA ASP A 114 -11.21 6.00 -13.92
C ASP A 114 -12.52 6.71 -14.37
N ASN A 115 -12.88 7.86 -13.79
CA ASN A 115 -14.20 8.47 -13.99
C ASN A 115 -14.14 9.85 -14.68
N VAL A 116 -14.17 9.82 -16.02
CA VAL A 116 -14.11 11.02 -16.88
C VAL A 116 -15.30 11.96 -16.65
N GLU A 117 -16.53 11.46 -16.51
CA GLU A 117 -17.73 12.30 -16.30
C GLU A 117 -17.65 13.10 -15.00
N LEU A 118 -17.17 12.46 -13.92
CA LEU A 118 -16.92 13.13 -12.66
C LEU A 118 -15.77 14.13 -12.80
N ALA A 119 -14.66 13.74 -13.44
CA ALA A 119 -13.51 14.60 -13.63
C ALA A 119 -13.87 15.88 -14.41
N GLU A 120 -14.59 15.78 -15.54
CA GLU A 120 -15.13 16.94 -16.29
C GLU A 120 -15.94 17.87 -15.39
N SER A 121 -16.78 17.31 -14.51
CA SER A 121 -17.60 18.09 -13.57
C SER A 121 -16.82 18.76 -12.44
N MET A 122 -15.55 18.38 -12.24
CA MET A 122 -14.65 18.87 -11.21
C MET A 122 -13.54 19.78 -11.76
N SER A 123 -13.73 20.41 -12.93
CA SER A 123 -12.78 21.38 -13.52
C SER A 123 -12.28 22.42 -12.52
N ASP A 124 -13.18 22.96 -11.71
CA ASP A 124 -12.90 24.04 -10.76
C ASP A 124 -12.22 23.53 -9.48
N PHE A 125 -12.14 22.22 -9.25
CA PHE A 125 -11.41 21.62 -8.13
C PHE A 125 -9.91 21.92 -8.21
N LYS A 126 -9.37 22.29 -9.38
CA LYS A 126 -7.98 22.76 -9.50
C LYS A 126 -7.77 24.16 -8.90
N ALA A 127 -8.83 24.95 -8.69
CA ALA A 127 -8.76 26.20 -7.93
C ALA A 127 -8.74 25.96 -6.39
N ALA A 128 -8.96 24.72 -5.94
CA ALA A 128 -9.07 24.32 -4.54
C ALA A 128 -7.76 24.32 -3.75
N LEU A 129 -6.62 24.57 -4.40
CA LEU A 129 -5.25 24.33 -3.90
C LEU A 129 -4.95 24.93 -2.52
N GLY A 130 -5.66 25.98 -2.12
CA GLY A 130 -5.59 26.53 -0.76
C GLY A 130 -5.83 25.49 0.33
N ILE A 131 -6.61 24.43 0.08
CA ILE A 131 -6.78 23.33 1.05
C ILE A 131 -5.47 22.55 1.26
N LEU A 132 -4.74 22.22 0.20
CA LEU A 132 -3.46 21.49 0.29
C LEU A 132 -2.35 22.36 0.89
N GLN A 133 -2.46 23.68 0.75
CA GLN A 133 -1.47 24.65 1.22
C GLN A 133 -1.70 25.16 2.65
N THR A 134 -2.83 24.82 3.29
CA THR A 134 -3.13 25.27 4.66
C THR A 134 -2.51 24.31 5.69
N PRO A 135 -1.45 24.68 6.44
CA PRO A 135 -0.84 23.76 7.40
C PRO A 135 -1.83 23.42 8.54
N SER A 136 -1.99 22.14 8.81
CA SER A 136 -2.79 21.62 9.94
C SER A 136 -2.07 20.47 10.64
N GLN A 137 -2.43 20.25 11.90
CA GLN A 137 -2.07 19.09 12.72
C GLN A 137 -3.32 18.40 13.30
N GLU A 138 -4.51 18.86 12.91
CA GLU A 138 -5.79 18.29 13.33
C GLU A 138 -6.11 17.09 12.40
N PRO A 139 -6.25 15.85 12.92
CA PRO A 139 -6.34 14.65 12.11
C PRO A 139 -7.46 14.64 11.06
N GLY A 140 -8.65 15.17 11.36
CA GLY A 140 -9.78 15.22 10.42
C GLY A 140 -9.51 16.16 9.25
N THR A 141 -8.93 17.33 9.52
CA THR A 141 -8.47 18.31 8.51
C THR A 141 -7.36 17.72 7.63
N VAL A 142 -6.38 17.03 8.22
CA VAL A 142 -5.28 16.42 7.45
C VAL A 142 -5.76 15.21 6.63
N LEU A 143 -6.70 14.40 7.15
CA LEU A 143 -7.38 13.36 6.37
C LEU A 143 -8.09 13.95 5.15
N LEU A 144 -8.84 15.03 5.35
CA LEU A 144 -9.50 15.77 4.27
C LEU A 144 -8.48 16.24 3.21
N GLN A 145 -7.35 16.80 3.61
CA GLN A 145 -6.29 17.22 2.68
C GLN A 145 -5.73 16.05 1.87
N VAL A 146 -5.46 14.90 2.51
CA VAL A 146 -4.97 13.69 1.82
C VAL A 146 -6.01 13.15 0.83
N LEU A 147 -7.29 13.13 1.20
CA LEU A 147 -8.38 12.75 0.29
C LEU A 147 -8.48 13.74 -0.90
N SER A 148 -8.36 15.04 -0.65
CA SER A 148 -8.32 16.06 -1.72
C SER A 148 -7.12 15.91 -2.64
N ALA A 149 -5.95 15.53 -2.12
CA ALA A 149 -4.77 15.24 -2.93
C ALA A 149 -5.00 14.03 -3.85
N GLY A 150 -5.57 12.94 -3.33
CA GLY A 150 -5.93 11.75 -4.11
C GLY A 150 -6.98 12.05 -5.19
N ILE A 151 -8.04 12.80 -4.87
CA ILE A 151 -9.03 13.26 -5.85
C ILE A 151 -8.36 14.11 -6.95
N LEU A 152 -7.44 15.02 -6.57
CA LEU A 152 -6.74 15.86 -7.54
C LEU A 152 -5.86 15.05 -8.50
N ILE A 153 -5.22 13.96 -8.03
CA ILE A 153 -4.46 13.03 -8.87
C ILE A 153 -5.41 12.38 -9.89
N ASN A 154 -6.45 11.71 -9.41
CA ASN A 154 -7.39 10.94 -10.25
C ASN A 154 -8.11 11.84 -11.28
N VAL A 155 -8.50 13.06 -10.89
CA VAL A 155 -9.09 14.07 -11.81
C VAL A 155 -8.06 14.62 -12.81
N SER A 156 -6.78 14.72 -12.42
CA SER A 156 -5.73 15.20 -13.34
C SER A 156 -5.36 14.13 -14.37
N GLU A 157 -5.33 12.86 -13.97
CA GLU A 157 -5.13 11.68 -14.81
C GLU A 157 -6.29 11.51 -15.81
N ALA A 158 -7.54 11.47 -15.33
CA ALA A 158 -8.71 11.32 -16.18
C ALA A 158 -8.96 12.50 -17.16
N GLN A 159 -8.29 13.64 -16.95
CA GLN A 159 -8.30 14.80 -17.86
C GLN A 159 -7.01 14.94 -18.68
N GLU A 160 -6.06 13.99 -18.58
CA GLU A 160 -4.74 14.03 -19.24
C GLU A 160 -3.94 15.33 -18.97
N THR A 161 -4.13 15.94 -17.79
CA THR A 161 -3.46 17.20 -17.42
C THR A 161 -2.21 16.98 -16.56
N PRO A 162 -1.11 17.73 -16.78
CA PRO A 162 0.13 17.56 -16.02
C PRO A 162 -0.05 17.79 -14.51
N LEU A 163 0.37 16.81 -13.70
CA LEU A 163 0.37 16.89 -12.24
C LEU A 163 1.48 17.81 -11.68
N ALA A 164 2.52 18.11 -12.48
CA ALA A 164 3.72 18.83 -12.06
C ALA A 164 3.50 20.09 -11.17
N PRO A 165 2.53 21.00 -11.44
CA PRO A 165 2.27 22.16 -10.58
C PRO A 165 1.79 21.81 -9.16
N PHE A 166 1.33 20.58 -8.95
CA PHE A 166 0.68 20.11 -7.73
C PHE A 166 1.51 19.09 -6.95
N VAL A 167 2.60 18.58 -7.53
CA VAL A 167 3.49 17.58 -6.93
C VAL A 167 3.97 17.99 -5.53
N LEU A 168 4.61 19.15 -5.39
CA LEU A 168 5.10 19.60 -4.07
C LEU A 168 3.97 19.82 -3.03
N PRO A 169 2.85 20.51 -3.35
CA PRO A 169 1.68 20.57 -2.46
C PRO A 169 1.15 19.19 -2.03
N ILE A 170 1.04 18.23 -2.97
CA ILE A 170 0.59 16.86 -2.70
C ILE A 170 1.57 16.18 -1.73
N VAL A 171 2.86 16.12 -2.05
CA VAL A 171 3.87 15.44 -1.20
C VAL A 171 4.00 16.09 0.18
N SER A 172 3.84 17.41 0.28
CA SER A 172 3.79 18.13 1.56
C SER A 172 2.61 17.67 2.44
N VAL A 173 1.42 17.50 1.86
CA VAL A 173 0.23 16.97 2.55
C VAL A 173 0.42 15.52 2.97
N LEU A 174 0.93 14.66 2.07
CA LEU A 174 1.19 13.24 2.37
C LEU A 174 2.22 13.12 3.52
N GLY A 175 3.32 13.87 3.45
CA GLY A 175 4.34 13.96 4.50
C GLY A 175 3.80 14.52 5.82
N SER A 176 2.83 15.44 5.79
CA SER A 176 2.16 15.97 6.98
C SER A 176 1.26 14.91 7.66
N ALA A 177 0.55 14.10 6.86
CA ALA A 177 -0.28 13.00 7.37
C ALA A 177 0.56 11.91 8.06
N LEU A 178 1.69 11.51 7.45
CA LEU A 178 2.66 10.59 8.08
C LEU A 178 3.19 11.16 9.40
N SER A 179 3.37 12.48 9.50
CA SER A 179 3.90 13.15 10.69
C SER A 179 2.88 13.33 11.84
N LEU A 180 1.60 12.96 11.66
CA LEU A 180 0.57 13.13 12.70
C LEU A 180 0.92 12.34 13.99
N PRO A 181 0.76 12.93 15.19
CA PRO A 181 1.16 12.35 16.49
C PRO A 181 0.16 11.30 17.02
N VAL A 182 -0.33 10.42 16.15
CA VAL A 182 -1.41 9.46 16.43
C VAL A 182 -1.05 8.48 17.56
N VAL A 183 0.23 8.15 17.72
CA VAL A 183 0.73 7.25 18.79
C VAL A 183 0.41 7.79 20.19
N GLU A 184 0.49 9.11 20.40
CA GLU A 184 0.20 9.71 21.70
C GLU A 184 -1.31 9.73 21.98
N ASN A 185 -2.13 9.95 20.95
CA ASN A 185 -3.59 9.81 21.05
C ASN A 185 -4.00 8.34 21.35
N ILE A 186 -3.29 7.35 20.81
CA ILE A 186 -3.51 5.93 21.10
C ILE A 186 -3.17 5.61 22.58
N LYS A 187 -2.08 6.17 23.13
CA LYS A 187 -1.73 6.01 24.55
C LYS A 187 -2.80 6.63 25.45
N ALA A 188 -3.20 7.87 25.20
CA ALA A 188 -4.25 8.57 25.96
C ALA A 188 -5.60 7.83 25.92
N LEU A 189 -5.95 7.24 24.76
CA LEU A 189 -7.13 6.39 24.60
C LEU A 189 -7.03 5.13 25.48
N ALA A 190 -5.91 4.41 25.41
CA ALA A 190 -5.67 3.19 26.19
C ALA A 190 -5.66 3.45 27.71
N GLU A 191 -5.10 4.58 28.14
CA GLU A 191 -5.14 5.04 29.54
C GLU A 191 -6.57 5.31 30.00
N THR A 192 -7.36 6.07 29.22
CA THR A 192 -8.76 6.37 29.55
C THR A 192 -9.62 5.10 29.63
N VAL A 193 -9.44 4.16 28.69
CA VAL A 193 -10.08 2.84 28.69
C VAL A 193 -9.69 2.03 29.95
N ALA A 194 -8.41 2.01 30.31
CA ALA A 194 -7.93 1.31 31.51
C ALA A 194 -8.52 1.89 32.80
N GLU A 195 -8.63 3.23 32.90
CA GLU A 195 -9.27 3.89 34.03
C GLU A 195 -10.78 3.62 34.12
N LEU A 196 -11.49 3.64 32.98
CA LEU A 196 -12.92 3.32 32.94
C LEU A 196 -13.17 1.89 33.45
N ARG A 197 -12.39 0.92 32.97
CA ARG A 197 -12.41 -0.47 33.43
C ARG A 197 -12.08 -0.61 34.92
N ALA A 198 -11.18 0.23 35.46
CA ALA A 198 -10.87 0.25 36.88
C ALA A 198 -12.02 0.83 37.73
N SER A 199 -12.75 1.82 37.22
CA SER A 199 -13.96 2.36 37.86
C SER A 199 -15.12 1.37 37.87
N ALA A 200 -15.34 0.62 36.78
CA ALA A 200 -16.39 -0.41 36.69
C ALA A 200 -16.24 -1.55 37.72
N LYS A 201 -15.05 -1.77 38.28
CA LYS A 201 -14.79 -2.77 39.35
C LYS A 201 -15.12 -2.27 40.75
N LYS A 202 -15.49 -0.99 40.93
CA LYS A 202 -15.80 -0.40 42.25
C LYS A 202 -17.25 -0.72 42.64
N ARG A 203 -17.48 -0.93 43.93
CA ARG A 203 -18.79 -1.36 44.47
C ARG A 203 -19.90 -0.30 44.34
N ASN A 204 -19.51 0.97 44.26
CA ASN A 204 -20.38 2.10 43.93
C ASN A 204 -19.83 2.71 42.63
N VAL A 205 -20.43 2.36 41.49
CA VAL A 205 -20.11 2.97 40.19
C VAL A 205 -20.87 4.29 40.09
N ASP A 206 -20.15 5.37 39.78
CA ASP A 206 -20.74 6.66 39.45
C ASP A 206 -21.05 6.69 37.94
N THR A 207 -22.33 6.59 37.59
CA THR A 207 -22.80 6.54 36.20
C THR A 207 -22.40 7.79 35.41
N HIS A 208 -22.42 8.97 36.02
CA HIS A 208 -22.07 10.21 35.33
C HIS A 208 -20.57 10.27 35.00
N LEU A 209 -19.71 9.74 35.87
CA LEU A 209 -18.28 9.60 35.59
C LEU A 209 -17.97 8.49 34.57
N VAL A 210 -18.85 7.50 34.40
CA VAL A 210 -18.76 6.50 33.32
C VAL A 210 -19.11 7.15 31.98
N GLU A 211 -20.28 7.78 31.88
CA GLU A 211 -20.73 8.44 30.63
C GLU A 211 -19.74 9.49 30.13
N GLU A 212 -19.18 10.34 30.99
CA GLU A 212 -18.22 11.35 30.51
C GLU A 212 -16.90 10.72 30.05
N LYS A 213 -16.47 9.59 30.64
CA LYS A 213 -15.31 8.85 30.12
C LYS A 213 -15.59 8.16 28.79
N GLU A 214 -16.80 7.64 28.59
CA GLU A 214 -17.22 7.12 27.29
C GLU A 214 -17.20 8.22 26.22
N ARG A 215 -17.74 9.42 26.50
CA ARG A 215 -17.64 10.57 25.59
C ARG A 215 -16.19 11.00 25.31
N VAL A 216 -15.29 10.94 26.30
CA VAL A 216 -13.86 11.19 26.06
C VAL A 216 -13.25 10.12 25.17
N ILE A 217 -13.55 8.83 25.42
CA ILE A 217 -13.12 7.71 24.56
C ILE A 217 -13.61 7.90 23.13
N GLU A 218 -14.87 8.25 22.89
CA GLU A 218 -15.42 8.52 21.56
C GLU A 218 -14.68 9.65 20.84
N ARG A 219 -14.46 10.80 21.51
CA ARG A 219 -13.74 11.95 20.94
C ARG A 219 -12.29 11.58 20.59
N THR A 220 -11.56 10.94 21.50
CA THR A 220 -10.17 10.52 21.26
C THR A 220 -10.07 9.43 20.20
N LEU A 221 -11.03 8.50 20.17
CA LEU A 221 -11.12 7.46 19.14
C LEU A 221 -11.31 8.06 17.74
N ALA A 222 -12.18 9.07 17.59
CA ALA A 222 -12.36 9.76 16.31
C ALA A 222 -11.03 10.35 15.80
N LEU A 223 -10.30 11.07 16.66
CA LEU A 223 -8.97 11.63 16.33
C LEU A 223 -7.95 10.54 15.95
N VAL A 224 -7.98 9.38 16.63
CA VAL A 224 -7.11 8.23 16.30
C VAL A 224 -7.50 7.63 14.94
N LEU A 225 -8.78 7.37 14.68
CA LEU A 225 -9.25 6.75 13.45
C LEU A 225 -9.04 7.66 12.23
N ASP A 226 -9.21 8.98 12.39
CA ASP A 226 -8.94 9.97 11.35
C ASP A 226 -7.45 10.04 11.03
N GLY A 227 -6.59 10.07 12.05
CA GLY A 227 -5.14 10.11 11.86
C GLY A 227 -4.59 8.80 11.27
N LEU A 228 -5.11 7.64 11.69
CA LEU A 228 -4.74 6.35 11.09
C LEU A 228 -5.20 6.26 9.63
N MET A 229 -6.40 6.76 9.30
CA MET A 229 -6.85 6.79 7.91
C MET A 229 -6.06 7.78 7.06
N ALA A 230 -5.72 8.96 7.58
CA ALA A 230 -4.88 9.92 6.88
C ALA A 230 -3.52 9.30 6.51
N LYS A 231 -2.90 8.59 7.46
CA LYS A 231 -1.67 7.81 7.24
C LYS A 231 -1.88 6.70 6.22
N GLN A 232 -2.92 5.88 6.35
CA GLN A 232 -3.20 4.78 5.43
C GLN A 232 -3.38 5.29 3.98
N THR A 233 -4.25 6.28 3.77
CA THR A 233 -4.50 6.86 2.44
C THR A 233 -3.26 7.55 1.88
N ALA A 234 -2.45 8.21 2.73
CA ALA A 234 -1.21 8.84 2.28
C ALA A 234 -0.18 7.80 1.80
N LEU A 235 -0.04 6.68 2.51
CA LEU A 235 0.80 5.56 2.10
C LEU A 235 0.31 4.90 0.81
N GLU A 236 -1.01 4.77 0.63
CA GLU A 236 -1.61 4.25 -0.60
C GLU A 236 -1.31 5.16 -1.80
N ILE A 237 -1.50 6.48 -1.66
CA ILE A 237 -1.18 7.45 -2.72
C ILE A 237 0.33 7.45 -3.03
N LEU A 238 1.20 7.48 -2.02
CA LEU A 238 2.66 7.40 -2.22
C LEU A 238 3.07 6.10 -2.92
N SER A 239 2.52 4.95 -2.51
CA SER A 239 2.81 3.66 -3.12
C SER A 239 2.43 3.65 -4.60
N ASN A 240 1.26 4.19 -4.95
CA ASN A 240 0.80 4.27 -6.34
C ASN A 240 1.68 5.22 -7.18
N LEU A 241 2.01 6.42 -6.67
CA LEU A 241 2.87 7.37 -7.38
C LEU A 241 4.33 6.87 -7.54
N CYS A 242 4.77 5.92 -6.71
CA CYS A 242 6.08 5.26 -6.83
C CYS A 242 6.02 3.91 -7.56
N CYS A 243 4.85 3.46 -8.01
CA CYS A 243 4.79 2.48 -9.08
C CYS A 243 5.17 3.21 -10.37
N GLY A 244 6.33 2.89 -10.94
CA GLY A 244 6.54 3.23 -12.35
C GLY A 244 5.41 2.65 -13.19
N GLU A 245 5.10 3.29 -14.33
CA GLU A 245 4.39 2.57 -15.40
C GLU A 245 5.12 1.24 -15.61
N ASP A 246 4.39 0.12 -15.56
CA ASP A 246 4.96 -1.19 -15.80
C ASP A 246 5.82 -1.13 -17.07
N GLY A 247 6.92 -1.87 -17.09
CA GLY A 247 7.69 -2.18 -18.30
C GLY A 247 6.90 -3.06 -19.28
N GLY A 248 5.60 -2.79 -19.43
CA GLY A 248 4.74 -3.29 -20.48
C GLY A 248 5.27 -2.76 -21.80
N SER A 249 6.20 -3.53 -22.36
CA SER A 249 6.44 -3.71 -23.80
C SER A 249 5.71 -2.68 -24.65
N LYS A 250 6.29 -1.48 -24.77
CA LYS A 250 6.08 -0.64 -25.96
C LYS A 250 6.81 -1.36 -27.07
N ASP A 251 6.08 -2.33 -27.61
CA ASP A 251 6.36 -3.23 -28.72
C ASP A 251 7.84 -3.43 -29.05
N ASP A 252 8.33 -4.66 -28.83
CA ASP A 252 9.41 -5.22 -29.65
C ASP A 252 8.94 -5.30 -31.12
N GLU A 253 8.80 -4.15 -31.79
CA GLU A 253 8.89 -4.09 -33.23
C GLU A 253 10.35 -4.44 -33.57
N TYR A 254 10.56 -5.74 -33.79
CA TYR A 254 11.76 -6.30 -34.41
C TYR A 254 11.94 -5.71 -35.81
N GLU A 255 12.42 -4.47 -35.88
CA GLU A 255 12.99 -3.86 -37.08
C GLU A 255 14.12 -4.78 -37.54
N ASN A 256 13.85 -5.51 -38.63
CA ASN A 256 14.81 -6.39 -39.28
C ASN A 256 15.82 -5.50 -40.04
N VAL A 257 16.72 -4.86 -39.30
CA VAL A 257 17.78 -4.04 -39.88
C VAL A 257 18.79 -4.97 -40.56
N SER A 258 18.56 -5.20 -41.85
CA SER A 258 19.48 -5.93 -42.72
C SER A 258 20.85 -5.26 -42.73
N ASP A 259 21.88 -6.08 -42.57
CA ASP A 259 23.29 -5.73 -42.68
C ASP A 259 23.63 -5.16 -44.07
N ASP A 260 24.14 -3.92 -44.12
CA ASP A 260 25.00 -3.41 -45.22
C ASP A 260 25.91 -2.24 -44.78
N SER A 261 27.16 -2.57 -44.44
CA SER A 261 28.40 -1.79 -44.63
C SER A 261 28.34 -0.28 -45.01
N SER A 262 28.98 0.59 -44.23
CA SER A 262 30.29 1.21 -44.62
C SER A 262 30.86 2.26 -43.62
N ASP A 263 32.18 2.46 -43.70
CA ASP A 263 33.07 3.39 -42.97
C ASP A 263 32.55 4.81 -42.64
N GLY A 264 32.97 5.35 -41.48
CA GLY A 264 32.96 6.78 -41.15
C GLY A 264 33.70 7.09 -39.83
N PHE A 265 34.77 7.88 -39.88
CA PHE A 265 35.76 8.05 -38.79
C PHE A 265 35.63 9.39 -38.03
N GLU A 266 35.90 9.34 -36.72
CA GLU A 266 36.21 10.41 -35.74
C GLU A 266 35.32 11.67 -35.58
N GLY A 267 35.06 11.99 -34.31
CA GLY A 267 34.47 13.25 -33.85
C GLY A 267 34.52 13.37 -32.33
N GLY A 268 35.72 13.44 -31.74
CA GLY A 268 35.90 13.49 -30.29
C GLY A 268 35.44 14.80 -29.66
N MET A 269 34.65 14.71 -28.58
CA MET A 269 34.45 15.77 -27.60
C MET A 269 34.47 15.15 -26.20
N ASP A 270 35.52 15.45 -25.45
CA ASP A 270 35.56 15.19 -24.01
C ASP A 270 34.45 16.00 -23.33
N THR A 271 33.50 15.31 -22.70
CA THR A 271 32.60 15.89 -21.70
C THR A 271 32.68 15.03 -20.45
N ASP A 272 33.73 15.31 -19.69
CA ASP A 272 34.06 14.71 -18.41
C ASP A 272 33.11 15.26 -17.32
N ASP A 273 31.88 14.74 -17.30
CA ASP A 273 30.94 14.80 -16.16
C ASP A 273 29.69 13.92 -16.44
N THR A 274 29.89 12.63 -16.72
CA THR A 274 28.79 11.64 -16.62
C THR A 274 28.64 11.20 -15.16
N SER A 275 27.99 12.06 -14.38
CA SER A 275 27.21 11.58 -13.24
C SER A 275 26.34 10.43 -13.74
N ALA A 276 26.44 9.26 -13.11
CA ALA A 276 25.77 8.06 -13.59
C ALA A 276 24.25 8.30 -13.51
N ILE A 277 23.64 8.58 -14.67
CA ILE A 277 22.19 8.83 -14.76
C ILE A 277 21.51 7.50 -14.49
N PHE A 278 21.18 7.23 -13.23
CA PHE A 278 20.15 6.27 -12.91
C PHE A 278 18.85 6.83 -13.49
N PRO A 279 18.17 6.11 -14.41
CA PRO A 279 16.85 6.52 -14.84
C PRO A 279 15.92 6.33 -13.65
N LEU A 280 15.64 7.41 -12.94
CA LEU A 280 14.58 7.46 -11.94
C LEU A 280 13.28 6.99 -12.60
N ASN A 281 12.57 6.05 -11.97
CA ASN A 281 11.25 5.61 -12.43
C ASN A 281 10.15 6.66 -12.18
N ILE A 282 10.54 7.90 -11.85
CA ILE A 282 9.71 9.04 -11.47
C ILE A 282 10.32 10.35 -12.00
N SER A 283 9.51 11.42 -12.09
CA SER A 283 10.02 12.73 -12.51
C SER A 283 10.89 13.40 -11.44
N CYS A 284 11.83 14.24 -11.87
CA CYS A 284 12.74 14.96 -10.98
C CYS A 284 12.00 15.83 -9.95
N GLU A 285 10.90 16.47 -10.32
CA GLU A 285 10.09 17.29 -9.41
C GLU A 285 9.42 16.45 -8.31
N PHE A 286 9.07 15.20 -8.60
CA PHE A 286 8.52 14.28 -7.60
C PHE A 286 9.64 13.74 -6.71
N HIS A 287 10.78 13.36 -7.28
CA HIS A 287 11.98 12.97 -6.52
C HIS A 287 12.42 14.07 -5.53
N GLU A 288 12.65 15.30 -5.99
CA GLU A 288 13.01 16.44 -5.15
C GLU A 288 11.98 16.69 -4.04
N ALA A 289 10.69 16.53 -4.33
CA ALA A 289 9.63 16.68 -3.34
C ALA A 289 9.65 15.56 -2.27
N LEU A 290 9.89 14.30 -2.67
CA LEU A 290 10.00 13.16 -1.75
C LEU A 290 11.20 13.32 -0.81
N VAL A 291 12.36 13.69 -1.35
CA VAL A 291 13.60 13.91 -0.60
C VAL A 291 13.47 15.12 0.31
N GLY A 292 13.02 16.26 -0.21
CA GLY A 292 12.83 17.50 0.56
C GLY A 292 11.83 17.35 1.71
N GLN A 293 10.82 16.48 1.57
CA GLN A 293 9.87 16.16 2.63
C GLN A 293 10.29 14.99 3.54
N ASN A 294 11.48 14.41 3.35
CA ASN A 294 12.01 13.27 4.11
C ASN A 294 11.04 12.07 4.14
N ILE A 295 10.40 11.75 3.01
CA ILE A 295 9.32 10.77 2.94
C ILE A 295 9.79 9.36 3.34
N VAL A 296 10.96 8.91 2.89
CA VAL A 296 11.52 7.59 3.24
C VAL A 296 11.55 7.37 4.77
N SER A 297 12.14 8.31 5.51
CA SER A 297 12.19 8.27 6.97
C SER A 297 10.79 8.26 7.61
N LYS A 298 9.90 9.15 7.14
CA LYS A 298 8.51 9.21 7.63
C LYS A 298 7.72 7.93 7.37
N VAL A 299 7.98 7.19 6.28
CA VAL A 299 7.33 5.90 6.01
C VAL A 299 7.92 4.81 6.93
N MET A 300 9.24 4.79 7.14
CA MET A 300 9.90 3.83 8.03
C MET A 300 9.38 3.88 9.48
N ASP A 301 8.99 5.04 9.98
CA ASP A 301 8.37 5.18 11.31
C ASP A 301 7.08 4.35 11.51
N HIS A 302 6.46 3.86 10.43
CA HIS A 302 5.15 3.20 10.45
C HIS A 302 5.17 1.67 10.39
N ILE A 303 6.33 1.01 10.27
CA ILE A 303 6.41 -0.47 10.19
C ILE A 303 6.41 -1.16 11.58
N SER A 304 6.76 -0.42 12.63
CA SER A 304 6.89 -0.92 14.00
C SER A 304 5.58 -1.51 14.54
N GLN A 305 5.67 -2.60 15.31
CA GLN A 305 4.50 -3.22 15.96
C GLN A 305 4.01 -2.35 17.12
N LEU A 306 2.68 -2.26 17.30
CA LEU A 306 2.11 -1.69 18.53
C LEU A 306 2.49 -2.54 19.74
N ASP A 307 2.85 -1.89 20.85
CA ASP A 307 3.13 -2.57 22.12
C ASP A 307 1.99 -3.54 22.52
N LYS A 308 2.37 -4.76 22.92
CA LYS A 308 1.41 -5.85 23.20
C LYS A 308 0.49 -5.51 24.37
N LYS A 309 0.95 -4.74 25.36
CA LYS A 309 0.12 -4.30 26.49
C LYS A 309 -0.88 -3.23 26.05
N LEU A 310 -0.47 -2.21 25.29
CA LEU A 310 -1.38 -1.23 24.69
C LEU A 310 -2.44 -1.91 23.81
N SER A 311 -2.02 -2.84 22.94
CA SER A 311 -2.94 -3.61 22.09
C SER A 311 -4.01 -4.35 22.92
N SER A 312 -3.59 -5.06 23.97
CA SER A 312 -4.54 -5.80 24.86
C SER A 312 -5.56 -4.88 25.55
N LEU A 313 -5.17 -3.66 25.93
CA LEU A 313 -6.09 -2.70 26.56
C LEU A 313 -7.15 -2.18 25.58
N LEU A 314 -6.79 -2.00 24.31
CA LEU A 314 -7.67 -1.48 23.26
C LEU A 314 -8.66 -2.53 22.77
N VAL A 315 -8.23 -3.79 22.62
CA VAL A 315 -9.09 -4.94 22.22
C VAL A 315 -10.15 -5.25 23.29
N ASP A 316 -9.80 -5.12 24.57
CA ASP A 316 -10.71 -5.41 25.70
C ASP A 316 -11.90 -4.44 25.82
N HIS A 317 -12.00 -3.40 25.00
CA HIS A 317 -13.07 -2.40 25.03
C HIS A 317 -13.69 -2.18 23.64
N THR A 318 -15.01 -2.30 23.55
CA THR A 318 -15.78 -2.40 22.30
C THR A 318 -15.52 -1.27 21.32
N LEU A 319 -15.49 -0.01 21.78
CA LEU A 319 -15.26 1.15 20.91
C LEU A 319 -13.84 1.18 20.33
N SER A 320 -12.82 0.74 21.09
CA SER A 320 -11.40 0.83 20.70
C SER A 320 -10.85 -0.41 20.01
N ALA A 321 -11.61 -1.51 19.97
CA ALA A 321 -11.15 -2.79 19.42
C ALA A 321 -10.76 -2.73 17.93
N ALA A 322 -11.25 -1.74 17.18
CA ALA A 322 -10.84 -1.50 15.79
C ALA A 322 -9.45 -0.87 15.62
N VAL A 323 -8.88 -0.24 16.67
CA VAL A 323 -7.62 0.52 16.58
C VAL A 323 -6.42 -0.36 16.21
N PRO A 324 -6.18 -1.53 16.84
CA PRO A 324 -5.08 -2.42 16.45
C PRO A 324 -5.16 -2.90 14.99
N LEU A 325 -6.36 -3.19 14.49
CA LEU A 325 -6.58 -3.58 13.08
C LEU A 325 -6.24 -2.43 12.11
N ARG A 326 -6.59 -1.19 12.47
CA ARG A 326 -6.23 0.00 11.65
C ARG A 326 -4.72 0.27 11.68
N ILE A 327 -4.05 0.05 12.80
CA ILE A 327 -2.58 0.14 12.89
C ILE A 327 -1.91 -0.94 12.04
N HIS A 328 -2.41 -2.18 12.08
CA HIS A 328 -1.93 -3.27 11.22
C HIS A 328 -2.05 -2.92 9.73
N ALA A 329 -3.20 -2.39 9.29
CA ALA A 329 -3.38 -1.93 7.92
C ALA A 329 -2.37 -0.84 7.52
N VAL A 330 -2.13 0.15 8.39
CA VAL A 330 -1.10 1.19 8.18
C VAL A 330 0.31 0.57 8.05
N ARG A 331 0.67 -0.41 8.89
CA ARG A 331 1.97 -1.12 8.80
C ARG A 331 2.14 -1.83 7.46
N CYS A 332 1.11 -2.56 7.01
CA CYS A 332 1.15 -3.27 5.73
C CYS A 332 1.27 -2.30 4.55
N ARG A 333 0.56 -1.17 4.57
CA ARG A 333 0.71 -0.12 3.54
C ARG A 333 2.08 0.57 3.59
N ALA A 334 2.66 0.75 4.78
CA ALA A 334 4.01 1.32 4.91
C ALA A 334 5.07 0.40 4.29
N LEU A 335 4.98 -0.91 4.53
CA LEU A 335 5.87 -1.90 3.94
C LEU A 335 5.80 -1.90 2.40
N LEU A 336 4.59 -1.91 1.82
CA LEU A 336 4.40 -1.79 0.37
C LEU A 336 4.99 -0.48 -0.18
N CYS A 337 4.74 0.64 0.49
CA CYS A 337 5.29 1.94 0.12
C CYS A 337 6.83 1.98 0.17
N ILE A 338 7.48 1.36 1.17
CA ILE A 338 8.95 1.21 1.23
C ILE A 338 9.46 0.40 0.04
N GLY A 339 8.78 -0.70 -0.31
CA GLY A 339 9.14 -1.52 -1.46
C GLY A 339 9.10 -0.74 -2.78
N ASN A 340 8.09 0.11 -2.97
CA ASN A 340 7.97 0.93 -4.18
C ASN A 340 8.99 2.09 -4.17
N LEU A 341 9.16 2.78 -3.03
CA LEU A 341 10.18 3.84 -2.89
C LEU A 341 11.58 3.31 -3.19
N ALA A 342 11.94 2.11 -2.72
CA ALA A 342 13.24 1.50 -3.00
C ALA A 342 13.46 1.11 -4.47
N GLN A 343 12.40 1.03 -5.28
CA GLN A 343 12.50 0.80 -6.73
C GLN A 343 12.39 2.11 -7.55
N ALA A 344 11.96 3.21 -6.93
CA ALA A 344 11.76 4.50 -7.57
C ALA A 344 12.88 5.52 -7.30
N LEU A 345 13.59 5.37 -6.18
CA LEU A 345 14.61 6.31 -5.68
C LEU A 345 16.04 5.78 -5.84
N GLU A 346 17.01 6.67 -5.69
CA GLU A 346 18.43 6.32 -5.71
C GLU A 346 18.89 5.76 -4.35
N PRO A 347 20.00 4.99 -4.31
CA PRO A 347 20.55 4.48 -3.05
C PRO A 347 20.85 5.58 -2.02
N ASP A 348 21.23 6.77 -2.46
CA ASP A 348 21.59 7.89 -1.58
C ASP A 348 20.37 8.45 -0.82
N ASP A 349 19.16 8.37 -1.38
CA ASP A 349 17.90 8.74 -0.71
C ASP A 349 17.57 7.83 0.48
N PHE A 350 18.12 6.61 0.48
CA PHE A 350 18.06 5.66 1.58
C PHE A 350 19.25 5.75 2.55
N GLY A 351 20.19 6.68 2.32
CA GLY A 351 21.43 6.81 3.09
C GLY A 351 22.58 5.95 2.52
N SER A 352 22.72 5.93 1.20
CA SER A 352 23.62 5.09 0.38
C SER A 352 23.31 3.59 0.46
N THR A 353 24.12 2.77 -0.22
CA THR A 353 24.10 1.30 -0.12
C THR A 353 24.15 0.79 1.33
N SER A 354 24.84 1.48 2.25
CA SER A 354 24.84 1.14 3.67
C SER A 354 23.46 1.32 4.33
N GLY A 355 22.73 2.35 3.94
CA GLY A 355 21.35 2.60 4.37
C GLY A 355 20.35 1.60 3.79
N LEU A 356 20.54 1.16 2.53
CA LEU A 356 19.79 0.04 1.95
C LEU A 356 20.06 -1.27 2.71
N VAL A 357 21.30 -1.59 3.06
CA VAL A 357 21.64 -2.77 3.90
C VAL A 357 20.96 -2.69 5.27
N SER A 358 20.99 -1.53 5.92
CA SER A 358 20.31 -1.31 7.20
C SER A 358 18.79 -1.51 7.10
N THR A 359 18.18 -0.95 6.06
CA THR A 359 16.75 -1.07 5.76
C THR A 359 16.36 -2.51 5.49
N TRP A 360 17.09 -3.22 4.61
CA TRP A 360 16.91 -4.65 4.35
C TRP A 360 17.03 -5.48 5.64
N THR A 361 18.03 -5.21 6.48
CA THR A 361 18.24 -5.95 7.73
C THR A 361 17.06 -5.78 8.69
N CYS A 362 16.52 -4.56 8.82
CA CYS A 362 15.34 -4.29 9.63
C CYS A 362 14.09 -5.02 9.10
N LEU A 363 13.86 -4.96 7.78
CA LEU A 363 12.74 -5.65 7.14
C LEU A 363 12.87 -7.17 7.24
N ALA A 364 14.08 -7.73 7.09
CA ALA A 364 14.34 -9.17 7.19
C ALA A 364 14.11 -9.70 8.62
N GLN A 365 14.48 -8.93 9.65
CA GLN A 365 14.13 -9.27 11.03
C GLN A 365 12.61 -9.32 11.25
N LEU A 366 11.87 -8.37 10.67
CA LEU A 366 10.41 -8.34 10.74
C LEU A 366 9.75 -9.48 9.94
N ALA A 367 10.23 -9.76 8.73
CA ALA A 367 9.69 -10.77 7.82
C ALA A 367 10.03 -12.21 8.21
N PHE A 368 11.18 -12.45 8.87
CA PHE A 368 11.70 -13.81 9.11
C PHE A 368 11.97 -14.14 10.58
N VAL A 369 12.43 -13.19 11.41
CA VAL A 369 12.78 -13.46 12.83
C VAL A 369 11.59 -13.20 13.78
N HIS A 370 10.70 -12.28 13.42
CA HIS A 370 9.54 -11.87 14.23
C HIS A 370 8.19 -12.23 13.60
N MET A 371 8.20 -13.18 12.66
CA MET A 371 7.03 -13.56 11.89
C MET A 371 5.95 -14.28 12.70
N ASP A 372 4.73 -14.17 12.18
CA ASP A 372 3.56 -14.93 12.59
C ASP A 372 2.95 -15.54 11.33
N PHE A 373 2.88 -16.88 11.27
CA PHE A 373 2.33 -17.59 10.10
C PHE A 373 0.81 -17.42 9.95
N GLU A 374 0.12 -16.94 10.99
CA GLU A 374 -1.31 -16.59 10.91
C GLU A 374 -1.52 -15.19 10.28
N ASP A 375 -0.51 -14.29 10.33
CA ASP A 375 -0.58 -12.93 9.79
C ASP A 375 -0.03 -12.86 8.35
N LEU A 376 -0.72 -13.55 7.45
CA LEU A 376 -0.33 -13.70 6.05
C LEU A 376 -0.25 -12.36 5.29
N GLU A 377 -1.08 -11.36 5.65
CA GLU A 377 -1.04 -10.03 5.01
C GLU A 377 0.22 -9.24 5.41
N LEU A 378 0.64 -9.30 6.68
CA LEU A 378 1.91 -8.70 7.11
C LEU A 378 3.11 -9.46 6.52
N LEU A 379 3.03 -10.79 6.41
CA LEU A 379 4.08 -11.62 5.82
C LEU A 379 4.26 -11.36 4.32
N GLU A 380 3.17 -11.23 3.56
CA GLU A 380 3.18 -10.84 2.14
C GLU A 380 3.79 -9.43 1.97
N ALA A 381 3.30 -8.44 2.73
CA ALA A 381 3.78 -7.06 2.64
C ALA A 381 5.26 -6.93 3.02
N SER A 382 5.69 -7.61 4.09
CA SER A 382 7.08 -7.55 4.56
C SER A 382 8.05 -8.30 3.66
N THR A 383 7.70 -9.49 3.15
CA THR A 383 8.54 -10.21 2.17
C THR A 383 8.62 -9.47 0.83
N SER A 384 7.56 -8.79 0.40
CA SER A 384 7.63 -7.94 -0.80
C SER A 384 8.50 -6.70 -0.59
N ALA A 385 8.35 -6.01 0.55
CA ALA A 385 9.19 -4.85 0.92
C ALA A 385 10.68 -5.22 0.98
N CYS A 386 10.98 -6.34 1.65
CA CYS A 386 12.27 -7.00 1.62
C CYS A 386 12.77 -7.15 0.17
N ARG A 387 12.07 -7.93 -0.66
CA ARG A 387 12.48 -8.26 -2.02
C ARG A 387 12.88 -7.02 -2.81
N SER A 388 12.06 -5.97 -2.78
CA SER A 388 12.34 -4.73 -3.49
C SER A 388 13.59 -4.00 -2.96
N VAL A 389 13.80 -3.92 -1.64
CA VAL A 389 15.01 -3.29 -1.08
C VAL A 389 16.28 -4.09 -1.41
N LEU A 390 16.22 -5.43 -1.41
CA LEU A 390 17.35 -6.27 -1.81
C LEU A 390 17.66 -6.13 -3.30
N GLN A 391 16.63 -6.04 -4.16
CA GLN A 391 16.81 -5.81 -5.58
C GLN A 391 17.43 -4.44 -5.86
N ALA A 392 17.00 -3.39 -5.15
CA ALA A 392 17.62 -2.07 -5.22
C ALA A 392 19.11 -2.11 -4.83
N LEU A 393 19.43 -2.84 -3.76
CA LEU A 393 20.82 -3.05 -3.32
C LEU A 393 21.63 -3.85 -4.35
N ALA A 394 21.03 -4.85 -5.01
CA ALA A 394 21.69 -5.62 -6.06
C ALA A 394 22.01 -4.78 -7.30
N THR A 395 21.06 -3.96 -7.75
CA THR A 395 21.27 -3.01 -8.85
C THR A 395 22.34 -1.98 -8.49
N ALA A 396 22.31 -1.43 -7.27
CA ALA A 396 23.35 -0.52 -6.79
C ALA A 396 24.73 -1.18 -6.70
N ALA A 397 24.78 -2.46 -6.28
CA ALA A 397 26.02 -3.24 -6.20
C ALA A 397 26.61 -3.55 -7.59
N ALA A 398 25.78 -3.88 -8.58
CA ALA A 398 26.22 -4.10 -9.95
C ALA A 398 26.77 -2.82 -10.63
N ASN A 399 26.23 -1.66 -10.24
CA ASN A 399 26.68 -0.35 -10.72
C ASN A 399 27.84 0.25 -9.90
N SER A 400 28.23 -0.39 -8.79
CA SER A 400 29.43 -0.04 -8.04
C SER A 400 30.66 -0.53 -8.80
N GLY A 401 31.63 0.36 -9.05
CA GLY A 401 32.83 0.02 -9.83
C GLY A 401 33.84 -0.87 -9.08
N THR A 402 35.04 -0.35 -8.81
CA THR A 402 36.13 -1.15 -8.21
C THR A 402 36.05 -1.32 -6.70
N ASP A 403 35.19 -0.57 -6.01
CA ASP A 403 35.01 -0.67 -4.57
C ASP A 403 33.91 -1.70 -4.24
N VAL A 404 34.22 -2.65 -3.35
CA VAL A 404 33.26 -3.65 -2.90
C VAL A 404 32.15 -2.95 -2.10
N PRO A 405 30.89 -2.95 -2.58
CA PRO A 405 29.80 -2.29 -1.87
C PRO A 405 29.52 -3.00 -0.53
N PRO A 406 28.94 -2.30 0.47
CA PRO A 406 28.46 -2.95 1.67
C PRO A 406 27.36 -3.95 1.30
N LEU A 407 27.61 -5.24 1.56
CA LEU A 407 26.69 -6.35 1.30
C LEU A 407 25.95 -6.77 2.58
N PRO A 408 24.73 -7.33 2.48
CA PRO A 408 24.01 -7.82 3.64
C PRO A 408 24.67 -9.09 4.19
N SER A 409 24.90 -9.14 5.51
CA SER A 409 25.29 -10.38 6.17
C SER A 409 24.05 -11.25 6.39
N VAL A 410 24.08 -12.51 5.94
CA VAL A 410 23.03 -13.49 6.22
C VAL A 410 23.68 -14.73 6.82
N SER A 411 23.22 -15.12 8.00
CA SER A 411 23.72 -16.28 8.73
C SER A 411 23.11 -17.59 8.24
N ASP A 412 23.74 -18.69 8.66
CA ASP A 412 23.32 -20.05 8.37
C ASP A 412 21.92 -20.39 8.90
N GLU A 413 21.50 -19.75 10.00
CA GLU A 413 20.19 -19.91 10.62
C GLU A 413 19.14 -19.01 9.94
N GLU A 414 19.50 -17.79 9.53
CA GLU A 414 18.61 -16.93 8.74
C GLU A 414 18.27 -17.59 7.40
N LEU A 415 19.26 -18.13 6.67
CA LEU A 415 19.00 -18.91 5.45
C LEU A 415 18.09 -20.13 5.69
N ARG A 416 18.20 -20.78 6.85
CA ARG A 416 17.33 -21.90 7.25
C ARG A 416 15.89 -21.42 7.48
N VAL A 417 15.71 -20.27 8.10
CA VAL A 417 14.39 -19.65 8.31
C VAL A 417 13.79 -19.19 6.98
N LEU A 418 14.54 -18.49 6.12
CA LEU A 418 14.07 -18.15 4.76
C LEU A 418 13.61 -19.39 3.98
N THR A 419 14.41 -20.46 4.01
CA THR A 419 14.09 -21.76 3.40
C THR A 419 12.78 -22.34 3.93
N GLU A 420 12.58 -22.34 5.25
CA GLU A 420 11.34 -22.83 5.89
C GLU A 420 10.10 -22.07 5.39
N VAL A 421 10.19 -20.75 5.33
CA VAL A 421 9.09 -19.86 4.93
C VAL A 421 8.75 -20.03 3.45
N GLY A 422 9.77 -20.07 2.60
CA GLY A 422 9.61 -20.26 1.15
C GLY A 422 9.08 -21.64 0.77
N LEU A 423 9.23 -22.66 1.63
CA LEU A 423 8.72 -24.01 1.40
C LEU A 423 7.36 -24.29 2.06
N GLN A 424 7.05 -23.66 3.20
CA GLN A 424 5.88 -24.02 4.02
C GLN A 424 4.73 -22.99 4.01
N CYS A 425 4.96 -21.73 3.64
CA CYS A 425 3.90 -20.72 3.65
C CYS A 425 2.77 -21.08 2.68
N SER A 426 1.51 -20.99 3.11
CA SER A 426 0.34 -21.31 2.26
C SER A 426 0.21 -20.39 1.05
N GLU A 427 0.59 -19.11 1.20
CA GLU A 427 0.41 -18.08 0.17
C GLU A 427 1.48 -18.17 -0.93
N PRO A 428 1.09 -18.41 -2.20
CA PRO A 428 2.05 -18.46 -3.31
C PRO A 428 2.84 -17.16 -3.47
N ALA A 429 2.22 -16.00 -3.21
CA ALA A 429 2.89 -14.69 -3.29
C ALA A 429 4.10 -14.58 -2.32
N VAL A 430 3.96 -15.10 -1.09
CA VAL A 430 5.07 -15.16 -0.13
C VAL A 430 6.17 -16.09 -0.63
N ARG A 431 5.82 -17.28 -1.15
CA ARG A 431 6.81 -18.23 -1.68
C ARG A 431 7.54 -17.69 -2.91
N THR A 432 6.86 -16.97 -3.81
CA THR A 432 7.48 -16.21 -4.92
C THR A 432 8.43 -15.13 -4.40
N ASN A 433 8.01 -14.32 -3.42
CA ASN A 433 8.86 -13.28 -2.83
C ASN A 433 10.13 -13.85 -2.21
N VAL A 434 10.01 -14.93 -1.40
CA VAL A 434 11.16 -15.61 -0.79
C VAL A 434 12.06 -16.26 -1.85
N THR A 435 11.48 -16.78 -2.93
CA THR A 435 12.24 -17.36 -4.04
C THR A 435 13.12 -16.32 -4.72
N ARG A 436 12.57 -15.14 -5.05
CA ARG A 436 13.35 -14.01 -5.58
C ARG A 436 14.38 -13.52 -4.58
N ILE A 437 14.04 -13.39 -3.29
CA ILE A 437 15.01 -13.03 -2.23
C ILE A 437 16.21 -14.00 -2.20
N MET A 438 15.94 -15.30 -2.18
CA MET A 438 16.98 -16.33 -2.16
C MET A 438 17.86 -16.23 -3.41
N ALA A 439 17.25 -15.98 -4.58
CA ALA A 439 17.97 -15.75 -5.83
C ALA A 439 18.91 -14.53 -5.75
N THR A 440 18.39 -13.36 -5.37
CA THR A 440 19.18 -12.12 -5.25
C THR A 440 20.30 -12.25 -4.21
N LEU A 441 20.07 -12.96 -3.09
CA LEU A 441 21.13 -13.31 -2.13
C LEU A 441 22.19 -14.24 -2.74
N GLY A 442 21.78 -15.18 -3.60
CA GLY A 442 22.67 -16.05 -4.38
C GLY A 442 23.60 -15.24 -5.28
N CYS A 443 23.06 -14.30 -6.07
CA CYS A 443 23.84 -13.44 -6.95
C CYS A 443 24.75 -12.48 -6.16
N LEU A 444 24.24 -11.83 -5.11
CA LEU A 444 25.00 -10.86 -4.31
C LEU A 444 26.14 -11.47 -3.48
N LEU A 445 25.92 -12.66 -2.91
CA LEU A 445 26.83 -13.24 -1.91
C LEU A 445 27.57 -14.48 -2.44
N GLY A 446 27.10 -15.13 -3.51
CA GLY A 446 27.55 -16.45 -3.92
C GLY A 446 29.01 -16.52 -4.33
N THR A 447 29.51 -15.48 -5.01
CA THR A 447 30.92 -15.31 -5.40
C THR A 447 31.88 -15.21 -4.21
N HIS A 448 31.40 -14.73 -3.06
CA HIS A 448 32.17 -14.57 -1.83
C HIS A 448 31.89 -15.67 -0.79
N GLN A 449 30.73 -16.32 -0.87
CA GLN A 449 30.21 -17.24 0.13
C GLN A 449 29.55 -18.46 -0.54
N ALA A 450 30.37 -19.40 -1.01
CA ALA A 450 29.91 -20.63 -1.69
C ALA A 450 28.84 -21.44 -0.91
N ASN A 451 28.84 -21.37 0.43
CA ASN A 451 27.81 -21.99 1.27
C ASN A 451 26.41 -21.33 1.13
N VAL A 452 26.35 -20.01 0.91
CA VAL A 452 25.10 -19.30 0.59
C VAL A 452 24.60 -19.80 -0.77
N LEU A 453 25.44 -19.76 -1.80
CA LEU A 453 25.11 -20.21 -3.16
C LEU A 453 24.63 -21.66 -3.17
N LYS A 454 25.27 -22.54 -2.41
CA LYS A 454 24.89 -23.95 -2.25
C LYS A 454 23.50 -24.11 -1.65
N LYS A 455 23.19 -23.38 -0.58
CA LYS A 455 21.87 -23.42 0.08
C LYS A 455 20.77 -22.82 -0.80
N VAL A 456 21.06 -21.71 -1.47
CA VAL A 456 20.15 -21.08 -2.45
C VAL A 456 19.84 -22.06 -3.58
N GLY A 457 20.84 -22.66 -4.23
CA GLY A 457 20.61 -23.64 -5.30
C GLY A 457 19.87 -24.90 -4.83
N GLN A 458 20.12 -25.38 -3.62
CA GLN A 458 19.35 -26.48 -3.02
C GLN A 458 17.88 -26.11 -2.78
N TYR A 459 17.61 -24.90 -2.28
CA TYR A 459 16.26 -24.36 -2.10
C TYR A 459 15.52 -24.19 -3.44
N LEU A 460 16.14 -23.54 -4.43
CA LEU A 460 15.51 -23.28 -5.73
C LEU A 460 15.13 -24.59 -6.44
N LEU A 461 16.01 -25.59 -6.38
CA LEU A 461 15.73 -26.94 -6.87
C LEU A 461 14.58 -27.62 -6.11
N GLU A 462 14.51 -27.47 -4.79
CA GLU A 462 13.41 -28.02 -3.98
C GLU A 462 12.06 -27.41 -4.37
N VAL A 463 11.98 -26.09 -4.51
CA VAL A 463 10.78 -25.35 -4.95
C VAL A 463 10.38 -25.77 -6.36
N ALA A 464 11.29 -25.70 -7.33
CA ALA A 464 11.04 -26.10 -8.72
C ALA A 464 10.58 -27.57 -8.84
N SER A 465 11.01 -28.43 -7.91
CA SER A 465 10.58 -29.84 -7.84
C SER A 465 9.18 -30.01 -7.26
N LYS A 466 8.89 -29.37 -6.13
CA LYS A 466 7.84 -29.80 -5.19
C LYS A 466 6.69 -28.82 -5.02
N ASP A 467 6.86 -27.53 -5.31
CA ASP A 467 5.80 -26.54 -5.06
C ASP A 467 4.53 -26.88 -5.85
N SER A 468 3.37 -26.72 -5.21
CA SER A 468 2.07 -26.97 -5.84
C SER A 468 1.71 -25.95 -6.91
N ASP A 469 2.19 -24.72 -6.79
CA ASP A 469 1.85 -23.61 -7.68
C ASP A 469 2.83 -23.52 -8.85
N ILE A 470 2.30 -23.47 -10.08
CA ILE A 470 3.14 -23.44 -11.29
C ILE A 470 3.88 -22.12 -11.47
N VAL A 471 3.35 -21.00 -10.96
CA VAL A 471 4.00 -19.69 -11.03
C VAL A 471 5.23 -19.67 -10.14
N VAL A 472 5.12 -20.22 -8.92
CA VAL A 472 6.25 -20.37 -7.99
C VAL A 472 7.30 -21.33 -8.57
N VAL A 473 6.87 -22.43 -9.22
CA VAL A 473 7.79 -23.35 -9.93
C VAL A 473 8.50 -22.66 -11.10
N THR A 474 7.81 -21.86 -11.92
CA THR A 474 8.47 -21.14 -13.03
C THR A 474 9.45 -20.10 -12.51
N GLU A 475 9.09 -19.36 -11.46
CA GLU A 475 9.95 -18.40 -10.80
C GLU A 475 11.23 -19.05 -10.26
N ALA A 476 11.11 -20.20 -9.59
CA ALA A 476 12.27 -20.92 -9.06
C ALA A 476 13.20 -21.46 -10.16
N LEU A 477 12.67 -21.77 -11.34
CA LEU A 477 13.48 -22.15 -12.51
C LEU A 477 14.19 -20.95 -13.12
N ASP A 478 13.51 -19.82 -13.28
CA ASP A 478 14.07 -18.55 -13.77
C ASP A 478 15.24 -18.09 -12.87
N ALA A 479 14.96 -17.99 -11.57
CA ALA A 479 15.95 -17.74 -10.53
C ALA A 479 17.11 -18.75 -10.50
N THR A 480 16.89 -20.00 -10.91
CA THR A 480 17.98 -20.99 -11.01
C THR A 480 18.91 -20.65 -12.18
N PHE A 481 18.37 -20.15 -13.29
CA PHE A 481 19.16 -19.75 -14.45
C PHE A 481 19.88 -18.41 -14.23
N ASP A 482 19.27 -17.47 -13.51
CA ASP A 482 19.93 -16.22 -13.11
C ASP A 482 21.12 -16.49 -12.17
N VAL A 483 20.91 -17.29 -11.12
CA VAL A 483 21.92 -17.56 -10.08
C VAL A 483 23.07 -18.44 -10.61
N PHE A 484 22.81 -19.35 -11.54
CA PHE A 484 23.82 -20.27 -12.09
C PHE A 484 24.10 -20.03 -13.58
N GLY A 485 23.88 -18.80 -14.06
CA GLY A 485 24.13 -18.39 -15.45
C GLY A 485 25.61 -18.13 -15.76
N GLU A 486 26.45 -17.96 -14.74
CA GLU A 486 27.88 -17.68 -14.88
C GLU A 486 28.78 -18.87 -14.52
N ASP A 487 29.85 -19.05 -15.31
CA ASP A 487 30.97 -19.99 -15.07
C ASP A 487 31.57 -19.89 -13.64
N THR A 488 31.45 -18.73 -12.99
CA THR A 488 31.89 -18.49 -11.60
C THR A 488 31.19 -19.41 -10.59
N THR A 489 30.02 -19.94 -10.95
CA THR A 489 29.16 -20.76 -10.08
C THR A 489 29.28 -22.28 -10.33
N ASP A 490 29.97 -22.70 -11.39
CA ASP A 490 30.08 -24.10 -11.87
C ASP A 490 30.50 -25.10 -10.79
N ALA A 491 31.42 -24.70 -9.91
CA ALA A 491 31.91 -25.54 -8.83
C ALA A 491 30.78 -25.93 -7.84
N VAL A 492 29.91 -24.98 -7.51
CA VAL A 492 28.76 -25.21 -6.63
C VAL A 492 27.62 -25.89 -7.38
N ALA A 493 27.38 -25.53 -8.64
CA ALA A 493 26.41 -26.21 -9.51
C ALA A 493 26.71 -27.72 -9.63
N THR A 494 28.00 -28.07 -9.74
CA THR A 494 28.48 -29.45 -9.72
C THR A 494 28.26 -30.12 -8.36
N GLU A 495 28.59 -29.43 -7.26
CA GLU A 495 28.43 -29.98 -5.89
C GLU A 495 26.96 -30.29 -5.54
N ILE A 496 26.01 -29.47 -6.02
CA ILE A 496 24.57 -29.69 -5.78
C ILE A 496 23.91 -30.62 -6.80
N ASP A 497 24.65 -31.14 -7.79
CA ASP A 497 24.16 -31.98 -8.89
C ASP A 497 23.05 -31.30 -9.72
N LEU A 498 23.24 -29.99 -10.00
CA LEU A 498 22.25 -29.08 -10.59
C LEU A 498 21.67 -29.62 -11.90
N VAL A 499 22.54 -29.88 -12.88
CA VAL A 499 22.15 -30.29 -14.24
C VAL A 499 21.39 -31.62 -14.24
N THR A 500 21.80 -32.58 -13.40
CA THR A 500 21.14 -33.88 -13.31
C THR A 500 19.74 -33.74 -12.74
N LYS A 501 19.57 -32.93 -11.69
CA LYS A 501 18.25 -32.66 -11.08
C LYS A 501 17.34 -31.94 -12.06
N LEU A 502 17.79 -30.86 -12.72
CA LEU A 502 17.00 -30.16 -13.75
C LEU A 502 16.51 -31.11 -14.86
N ARG A 503 17.35 -32.05 -15.32
CA ARG A 503 16.94 -33.09 -16.29
C ARG A 503 15.86 -34.03 -15.74
N GLN A 504 15.89 -34.36 -14.44
CA GLN A 504 14.86 -35.17 -13.79
C GLN A 504 13.53 -34.43 -13.61
N LEU A 505 13.55 -33.09 -13.51
CA LEU A 505 12.34 -32.27 -13.36
C LEU A 505 11.58 -32.02 -14.67
N LEU A 506 12.28 -32.02 -15.80
CA LEU A 506 11.71 -31.70 -17.11
C LEU A 506 10.41 -32.47 -17.46
N PRO A 507 10.24 -33.78 -17.17
CA PRO A 507 8.98 -34.48 -17.41
C PRO A 507 7.83 -33.98 -16.52
N ALA A 508 8.09 -33.79 -15.21
CA ALA A 508 7.08 -33.35 -14.24
C ALA A 508 6.63 -31.92 -14.50
N PHE A 509 7.56 -31.02 -14.83
CA PHE A 509 7.27 -29.65 -15.22
C PHE A 509 6.38 -29.58 -16.48
N ASN A 510 6.69 -30.39 -17.51
CA ASN A 510 5.85 -30.46 -18.71
C ASN A 510 4.42 -30.92 -18.37
N CYS A 511 4.23 -31.93 -17.53
CA CYS A 511 2.91 -32.36 -17.08
C CYS A 511 2.13 -31.23 -16.37
N LYS A 512 2.75 -30.51 -15.42
CA LYS A 512 2.12 -29.34 -14.76
C LYS A 512 1.73 -28.26 -15.76
N ARG A 513 2.64 -27.87 -16.66
CA ARG A 513 2.42 -26.83 -17.69
C ARG A 513 1.26 -27.18 -18.64
N HIS A 514 1.13 -28.45 -19.03
CA HIS A 514 -0.01 -28.91 -19.83
C HIS A 514 -1.32 -28.85 -19.05
N SER A 515 -1.33 -29.27 -17.78
CA SER A 515 -2.52 -29.17 -16.92
C SER A 515 -2.98 -27.72 -16.74
N PHE A 516 -2.06 -26.80 -16.49
CA PHE A 516 -2.37 -25.38 -16.31
C PHE A 516 -2.99 -24.74 -17.56
N ARG A 517 -2.44 -25.02 -18.75
CA ARG A 517 -3.01 -24.56 -20.03
C ARG A 517 -4.42 -25.09 -20.28
N CYS A 518 -4.73 -26.33 -19.87
CA CYS A 518 -6.08 -26.88 -19.97
C CYS A 518 -7.07 -26.20 -19.00
N VAL A 519 -6.62 -25.74 -17.82
CA VAL A 519 -7.48 -25.03 -16.86
C VAL A 519 -7.76 -23.60 -17.30
N GLN A 520 -6.82 -22.92 -17.98
CA GLN A 520 -7.04 -21.57 -18.53
C GLN A 520 -7.86 -21.53 -19.83
N SER A 521 -8.18 -22.68 -20.43
CA SER A 521 -8.97 -22.79 -21.67
C SER A 521 -10.42 -23.26 -21.44
N LEU A 522 -10.85 -23.28 -20.17
CA LEU A 522 -12.19 -23.56 -19.68
C LEU A 522 -12.77 -22.31 -19.00
#